data_AF-A0A930Z4C1-F1
#
_entry.id   AF-A0A930Z4C1-F1
#
_cell.length_a   1.000
_cell.length_b   1.000
_cell.length_c   1.000
_cell.angle_alpha   90.00
_cell.angle_beta   90.00
_cell.angle_gamma   90.00
#
_symmetry.space_group_name_H-M   'P 1'
#
loop_
_entity.id
_entity.type
_entity.pdbx_description
1 polymer ?
#
loop_
_entity_poly.entity_id
_entity_poly.type
_entity_poly.pdbx_seq_one_letter_code
_entity_poly.pdbx_strand_id
1 'polypeptide(L)'
;MGRSVRRRRRRVMLVLVVVGAVALGAWGLGAAVRHADANATGSAIPGGTSLDPSAFASGACQAFAPTSGDRGLTVFLDAGHGGIDPGGVGTTEAGQS
;
A
#
# COMPACT_ATOMS: atom_id res chain seq x y z
N MET A 1 6.45 60.16 20.30
CA MET A 1 5.65 59.49 19.25
C MET A 1 6.29 58.30 18.51
N GLY A 2 7.63 58.07 18.47
CA GLY A 2 8.24 57.09 17.54
C GLY A 2 8.27 55.59 17.93
N ARG A 3 7.95 55.22 19.17
CA ARG A 3 8.06 53.82 19.68
C ARG A 3 6.83 52.95 19.38
N SER A 4 5.64 53.53 19.26
CA SER A 4 4.39 52.80 18.95
C SER A 4 4.33 52.34 17.49
N VAL A 5 4.80 53.18 16.55
CA VAL A 5 4.85 52.88 15.11
C VAL A 5 5.82 51.73 14.82
N ARG A 6 6.98 51.70 15.50
CA ARG A 6 7.96 50.61 15.37
C ARG A 6 7.43 49.27 15.90
N ARG A 7 6.65 49.28 16.98
CA ARG A 7 5.98 48.07 17.51
C ARG A 7 4.88 47.57 16.59
N ARG A 8 4.11 48.47 15.97
CA ARG A 8 3.06 48.11 14.98
C ARG A 8 3.66 47.47 13.73
N ARG A 9 4.75 48.05 13.20
CA ARG A 9 5.47 47.50 12.02
C ARG A 9 6.08 46.11 12.30
N ARG A 10 6.64 45.90 13.49
CA ARG A 10 7.18 44.59 13.90
C ARG A 10 6.10 43.51 14.00
N ARG A 11 4.91 43.85 14.53
CA ARG A 11 3.77 42.92 14.60
C ARG A 11 3.26 42.54 13.22
N VAL A 12 3.14 43.51 12.31
CA VAL A 12 2.71 43.25 10.91
C VAL A 12 3.70 42.36 10.18
N MET A 13 5.01 42.61 10.32
CA MET A 13 6.03 41.73 9.72
C MET A 13 5.97 40.31 10.27
N LEU A 14 5.78 40.13 11.58
CA LEU A 14 5.70 38.80 12.18
C LEU A 14 4.46 38.03 11.68
N VAL A 15 3.32 38.71 11.53
CA VAL A 15 2.12 38.11 10.93
C VAL A 15 2.37 37.68 9.48
N LEU A 16 3.02 38.53 8.68
CA LEU A 16 3.34 38.18 7.28
C LEU A 16 4.28 36.98 7.16
N VAL A 17 5.29 36.88 8.03
CA VAL A 17 6.20 35.73 8.06
C VAL A 17 5.47 34.44 8.44
N VAL A 18 4.59 34.48 9.45
CA VAL A 18 3.80 33.32 9.86
C VAL A 18 2.85 32.88 8.74
N VAL A 19 2.14 33.81 8.11
CA VAL A 19 1.25 33.49 6.98
C VAL A 19 2.01 32.89 5.79
N GLY A 20 3.19 33.44 5.46
CA GLY A 20 4.06 32.91 4.42
C GLY A 20 4.55 31.49 4.72
N ALA A 21 4.97 31.22 5.96
CA ALA A 21 5.43 29.89 6.38
C ALA A 21 4.29 28.84 6.34
N VAL A 22 3.08 29.20 6.76
CA VAL A 22 1.90 28.31 6.72
C VAL A 22 1.51 28.00 5.27
N ALA A 23 1.51 29.00 4.39
CA ALA A 23 1.19 28.80 2.97
C ALA A 23 2.21 27.87 2.28
N LEU A 24 3.51 28.03 2.54
CA LEU A 24 4.56 27.18 1.97
C LEU A 24 4.49 25.74 2.52
N GLY A 25 4.21 25.58 3.82
CA GLY A 25 4.04 24.26 4.44
C GLY A 25 2.83 23.48 3.89
N ALA A 26 1.70 24.16 3.66
CA ALA A 26 0.49 23.54 3.11
C ALA A 26 0.68 23.04 1.66
N TRP A 27 1.46 23.75 0.84
CA TRP A 27 1.77 23.34 -0.53
C TRP A 27 2.71 22.12 -0.58
N GLY A 28 3.72 22.07 0.29
CA GLY A 28 4.65 20.94 0.38
C GLY A 28 3.98 19.65 0.86
N LEU A 29 3.06 19.74 1.84
CA LEU A 29 2.37 18.58 2.38
C LEU A 29 1.36 17.99 1.37
N GLY A 30 0.66 18.82 0.60
CA GLY A 30 -0.29 18.36 -0.42
C GLY A 30 0.38 17.57 -1.55
N ALA A 31 1.58 17.95 -1.98
CA ALA A 31 2.32 17.25 -3.03
C ALA A 31 2.80 15.85 -2.58
N ALA A 32 3.21 15.70 -1.32
CA ALA A 32 3.64 14.42 -0.78
C ALA A 32 2.47 13.40 -0.66
N VAL A 33 1.27 13.87 -0.34
CA VAL A 33 0.07 13.01 -0.25
C VAL A 33 -0.37 12.51 -1.62
N ARG A 34 -0.25 13.32 -2.69
CA ARG A 34 -0.68 12.90 -4.04
C ARG A 34 0.22 11.83 -4.69
N HIS A 35 1.48 11.72 -4.27
CA HIS A 35 2.36 10.65 -4.76
C HIS A 35 2.07 9.28 -4.13
N ALA A 36 1.44 9.23 -2.96
CA ALA A 36 1.06 7.96 -2.33
C ALA A 36 -0.12 7.29 -3.06
N ASP A 37 -1.06 8.06 -3.61
CA ASP A 37 -2.21 7.54 -4.37
C ASP A 37 -1.85 7.05 -5.78
N ALA A 38 -0.79 7.59 -6.39
CA ALA A 38 -0.37 7.18 -7.74
C ALA A 38 0.19 5.75 -7.82
N ASN A 39 0.59 5.15 -6.69
CA ASN A 39 0.97 3.73 -6.59
C ASN A 39 -0.22 2.81 -6.22
N ALA A 40 -1.40 3.38 -5.94
CA ALA A 40 -2.62 2.63 -5.62
C ALA A 40 -3.51 2.39 -6.86
N THR A 41 -2.98 2.58 -8.07
CA THR A 41 -3.54 1.98 -9.29
C THR A 41 -3.30 0.47 -9.25
N GLY A 42 -3.97 -0.21 -8.30
CA GLY A 42 -4.22 -1.63 -8.44
C GLY A 42 -4.91 -1.82 -9.78
N SER A 43 -4.23 -2.48 -10.72
CA SER A 43 -4.85 -2.99 -11.93
C SER A 43 -6.20 -3.58 -11.54
N ALA A 44 -7.28 -3.08 -12.14
CA ALA A 44 -8.59 -3.67 -11.95
C ALA A 44 -8.47 -5.13 -12.38
N ILE A 45 -8.31 -6.03 -11.41
CA ILE A 45 -8.27 -7.46 -11.66
C ILE A 45 -9.66 -7.76 -12.21
N PRO A 46 -9.78 -8.28 -13.45
CA PRO A 46 -11.06 -8.73 -13.97
C PRO A 46 -11.72 -9.58 -12.90
N GLY A 47 -12.97 -9.27 -12.55
CA GLY A 47 -13.67 -9.95 -11.47
C GLY A 47 -13.49 -11.46 -11.60
N GLY A 48 -12.85 -12.07 -10.61
CA GLY A 48 -12.56 -13.50 -10.63
C GLY A 48 -13.87 -14.27 -10.69
N THR A 49 -13.97 -15.21 -11.63
CA THR A 49 -15.08 -16.16 -11.68
C THR A 49 -14.87 -17.21 -10.59
N SER A 50 -15.93 -17.51 -9.84
CA SER A 50 -15.89 -18.59 -8.86
C SER A 50 -15.69 -19.92 -9.57
N LEU A 51 -14.70 -20.68 -9.14
CA LEU A 51 -14.48 -22.05 -9.64
C LEU A 51 -15.57 -22.98 -9.09
N ASP A 52 -15.97 -23.97 -9.88
CA ASP A 52 -16.92 -25.00 -9.44
C ASP A 52 -16.25 -25.89 -8.37
N PRO A 53 -16.78 -25.96 -7.13
CA PRO A 53 -16.23 -26.79 -6.08
C PRO A 53 -16.15 -28.28 -6.44
N SER A 54 -16.99 -28.77 -7.36
CA SER A 54 -16.99 -30.16 -7.81
C SER A 54 -15.75 -30.56 -8.60
N ALA A 55 -14.99 -29.59 -9.12
CA ALA A 55 -13.72 -29.82 -9.80
C ALA A 55 -12.58 -30.20 -8.84
N PHE A 56 -12.78 -30.05 -7.53
CA PHE A 56 -11.77 -30.28 -6.51
C PHE A 56 -12.02 -31.58 -5.76
N ALA A 57 -10.95 -32.31 -5.47
CA ALA A 57 -11.02 -33.49 -4.61
C ALA A 57 -11.42 -33.11 -3.17
N SER A 58 -12.01 -34.04 -2.43
CA SER A 58 -12.35 -33.83 -1.02
C SER A 58 -11.09 -33.48 -0.21
N GLY A 59 -11.10 -32.34 0.48
CA GLY A 59 -9.96 -31.84 1.26
C GLY A 59 -8.95 -31.00 0.47
N ALA A 60 -9.15 -30.81 -0.84
CA ALA A 60 -8.27 -29.98 -1.66
C ALA A 60 -8.40 -28.47 -1.35
N CYS A 61 -9.59 -28.02 -0.91
CA CYS A 61 -9.77 -26.63 -0.48
C CYS A 61 -9.38 -26.46 0.99
N GLN A 62 -8.45 -25.55 1.25
CA GLN A 62 -8.05 -25.15 2.60
C GLN A 62 -8.22 -23.64 2.74
N ALA A 63 -8.81 -23.21 3.86
CA ALA A 63 -9.03 -21.80 4.16
C ALA A 63 -8.25 -21.42 5.41
N PHE A 64 -7.45 -20.36 5.33
CA PHE A 64 -6.70 -19.82 6.45
C PHE A 64 -7.29 -18.47 6.86
N ALA A 65 -7.59 -18.31 8.15
CA ALA A 65 -8.02 -17.03 8.68
C ALA A 65 -6.84 -16.04 8.73
N PRO A 66 -7.09 -14.73 8.58
CA PRO A 66 -6.07 -13.72 8.83
C PRO A 66 -5.45 -13.88 10.23
N THR A 67 -4.13 -13.77 10.32
CA THR A 67 -3.40 -13.91 11.59
C THR A 67 -3.31 -12.61 12.39
N SER A 68 -3.55 -11.46 11.75
CA SER A 68 -3.62 -10.15 12.41
C SER A 68 -4.39 -9.14 11.53
N GLY A 69 -5.46 -8.57 12.07
CA GLY A 69 -6.37 -7.68 11.34
C GLY A 69 -7.13 -8.38 10.21
N ASP A 70 -8.14 -7.71 9.66
CA ASP A 70 -8.87 -8.19 8.47
C ASP A 70 -9.07 -7.02 7.50
N ARG A 71 -8.65 -7.24 6.25
CA ARG A 71 -8.76 -6.25 5.17
C ARG A 71 -9.97 -6.49 4.27
N GLY A 72 -10.77 -7.53 4.55
CA GLY A 72 -11.88 -7.94 3.70
C GLY A 72 -11.42 -8.42 2.32
N LEU A 73 -10.18 -8.93 2.23
CA LEU A 73 -9.59 -9.42 0.98
C LEU A 73 -9.42 -10.94 1.05
N THR A 74 -9.77 -11.62 -0.03
CA THR A 74 -9.52 -13.05 -0.19
C THR A 74 -8.27 -13.26 -1.04
N VAL A 75 -7.34 -14.06 -0.54
CA VAL A 75 -6.13 -14.48 -1.26
C VAL A 75 -6.30 -15.94 -1.66
N PHE A 76 -6.19 -16.22 -2.96
CA PHE A 76 -6.15 -17.58 -3.48
C PHE A 76 -4.69 -18.04 -3.57
N LEU A 77 -4.37 -19.15 -2.91
CA LEU A 77 -3.05 -19.77 -2.93
C LEU A 77 -3.10 -20.98 -3.86
N ASP A 78 -2.41 -20.89 -4.99
CA ASP A 78 -2.24 -22.00 -5.92
C ASP A 78 -0.86 -22.64 -5.67
N ALA A 79 -0.86 -23.80 -5.04
CA ALA A 79 0.35 -24.61 -4.93
C ALA A 79 0.58 -25.26 -6.29
N GLY A 80 1.42 -24.64 -7.12
CA GLY A 80 1.68 -25.15 -8.47
C GLY A 80 2.21 -26.59 -8.48
N HIS A 81 2.00 -27.27 -9.61
CA HIS A 81 2.26 -28.70 -9.86
C HIS A 81 1.35 -29.63 -9.03
N GLY A 82 1.09 -30.84 -9.54
CA GLY A 82 0.17 -31.77 -8.90
C GLY A 82 0.12 -33.14 -9.58
N GLY A 83 -0.29 -34.16 -8.83
CA GLY A 83 -0.37 -35.53 -9.34
C GLY A 83 1.02 -36.07 -9.72
N ILE A 84 1.15 -36.55 -10.96
CA ILE A 84 2.41 -37.11 -11.49
C ILE A 84 3.43 -36.03 -11.89
N ASP A 85 3.02 -34.77 -11.96
CA ASP A 85 3.92 -33.67 -12.30
C ASP A 85 4.86 -33.39 -11.12
N PRO A 86 6.17 -33.69 -11.24
CA PRO A 86 7.09 -33.67 -10.12
C PRO A 86 7.49 -32.26 -9.69
N GLY A 87 7.14 -31.21 -10.44
CA GLY A 87 7.70 -29.90 -10.17
C GLY A 87 9.03 -29.65 -10.87
N GLY A 88 9.68 -28.58 -10.43
CA GLY A 88 11.10 -28.38 -10.70
C GLY A 88 11.91 -29.47 -10.00
N VAL A 89 12.52 -30.35 -10.78
CA VAL A 89 13.50 -31.33 -10.30
C VAL A 89 14.91 -30.79 -10.55
N GLY A 90 15.83 -31.01 -9.61
CA GLY A 90 17.20 -30.51 -9.77
C GLY A 90 18.09 -30.86 -8.60
N THR A 91 19.39 -30.70 -8.82
CA THR A 91 20.43 -30.93 -7.83
C THR A 91 20.76 -29.61 -7.14
N THR A 92 20.88 -29.60 -5.81
CA THR A 92 21.41 -28.42 -5.10
C THR A 92 22.82 -28.10 -5.57
N GLU A 93 23.31 -26.88 -5.31
CA GLU A 93 24.69 -26.51 -5.62
C GLU A 93 25.73 -27.43 -4.94
N ALA A 94 25.35 -28.10 -3.84
CA ALA A 94 26.15 -29.07 -3.11
C ALA A 94 26.03 -30.51 -3.64
N GLY A 95 25.29 -30.74 -4.74
CA GLY A 95 25.20 -32.04 -5.38
C GLY A 95 24.13 -32.99 -4.82
N GLN A 96 23.21 -32.50 -3.97
CA GLN A 96 22.14 -33.33 -3.40
C GLN A 96 20.92 -33.33 -4.32
N SER A 97 20.35 -34.52 -4.55
CA SER A 97 19.11 -34.73 -5.32
C SER A 97 17.96 -35.08 -4.40
#